data_AF-A0A7S2WXM3-F1
#
_entry.id   AF-A0A7S2WXM3-F1
#
_cell.length_a   1.000
_cell.length_b   1.000
_cell.length_c   1.000
_cell.angle_alpha   90.00
_cell.angle_beta   90.00
_cell.angle_gamma   90.00
#
_symmetry.space_group_name_H-M   'P 1'
#
loop_
_entity.id
_entity.type
_entity.pdbx_description
1 polymer ?
#
loop_
_entity_poly.entity_id
_entity_poly.type
_entity_poly.pdbx_seq_one_letter_code
_entity_poly.pdbx_strand_id
1 'polypeptide(L)'
;AASRGQLMTLHPGNVTTDVVRTLPNIVQKAYNTIMPLFLLSPEEGARSTLFAATASTANDDSKEVFNYFNSNCEPTMPSVEARDPAEAQKVWEWTLGEVDPYLSKEAKELVLAMNV
;
A
#
# COMPACT_ATOMS: atom_id res chain seq x y z
N ALA A 1 21.41 -11.09 9.71
CA ALA A 1 20.11 -11.74 9.96
C ALA A 1 19.06 -11.05 9.09
N ALA A 2 18.63 -11.69 8.01
CA ALA A 2 17.59 -11.23 7.07
C ALA A 2 17.10 -12.49 6.33
N SER A 3 15.83 -12.74 6.04
CA SER A 3 14.57 -11.99 6.15
C SER A 3 13.44 -13.03 6.27
N ARG A 4 12.62 -13.02 7.33
CA ARG A 4 11.51 -14.01 7.45
C ARG A 4 10.25 -13.64 6.67
N GLY A 5 10.23 -12.49 5.98
CA GLY A 5 9.09 -12.05 5.18
C GLY A 5 9.54 -11.28 3.95
N GLN A 6 8.74 -11.38 2.88
CA GLN A 6 8.85 -10.55 1.69
C GLN A 6 7.96 -9.30 1.87
N LEU A 7 8.44 -8.15 1.39
CA LEU A 7 7.68 -6.90 1.38
C LEU A 7 7.24 -6.63 -0.06
N MET A 8 5.94 -6.44 -0.23
CA MET A 8 5.30 -6.20 -1.52
C MET A 8 4.49 -4.90 -1.42
N THR A 9 4.48 -4.12 -2.48
CA THR A 9 3.69 -2.89 -2.60
C THR A 9 2.81 -2.96 -3.84
N LEU A 10 1.64 -2.33 -3.80
CA LEU A 10 0.68 -2.43 -4.89
C LEU A 10 -0.32 -1.27 -4.90
N HIS A 11 -0.95 -1.06 -6.04
CA HIS A 11 -2.08 -0.16 -6.20
C HIS A 11 -3.32 -0.94 -6.66
N PRO A 12 -4.45 -0.90 -5.91
CA PRO A 12 -5.64 -1.70 -6.26
C PRO A 12 -6.42 -1.14 -7.46
N GLY A 13 -6.03 0.04 -7.95
CA GLY A 13 -6.78 0.80 -8.96
C GLY A 13 -7.75 1.76 -8.27
N ASN A 14 -8.57 2.44 -9.08
CA ASN A 14 -9.60 3.30 -8.53
C ASN A 14 -10.83 2.44 -8.23
N VAL A 15 -11.01 2.09 -6.96
CA VAL A 15 -12.02 1.14 -6.50
C VAL A 15 -13.22 1.88 -5.92
N THR A 16 -14.43 1.41 -6.26
CA THR A 16 -15.66 1.87 -5.61
C THR A 16 -15.65 1.42 -4.15
N THR A 17 -15.40 2.38 -3.25
CA THR A 17 -15.36 2.18 -1.80
C THR A 17 -16.42 3.03 -1.09
N ASP A 18 -16.61 2.81 0.21
CA ASP A 18 -17.56 3.54 1.06
C ASP A 18 -17.09 4.96 1.47
N VAL A 19 -16.45 5.68 0.53
CA VAL A 19 -15.93 7.05 0.76
C VAL A 19 -17.05 8.07 0.97
N VAL A 20 -18.24 7.82 0.41
CA VAL A 20 -19.40 8.72 0.53
C VAL A 20 -20.33 8.38 1.70
N ARG A 21 -19.99 7.42 2.56
CA ARG A 21 -20.90 6.86 3.60
C ARG A 21 -21.47 7.89 4.58
N THR A 22 -20.80 9.04 4.75
CA THR A 22 -21.24 10.12 5.66
C THR A 22 -21.94 11.27 4.95
N LEU A 23 -22.07 11.21 3.62
CA LEU A 23 -22.70 12.26 2.81
C LEU A 23 -24.23 12.06 2.73
N PRO A 24 -25.01 13.07 2.30
CA PRO A 24 -26.45 12.91 2.13
C PRO A 24 -26.82 11.74 1.20
N ASN A 25 -27.94 11.06 1.48
CA ASN A 25 -28.37 9.87 0.75
C ASN A 25 -28.46 10.06 -0.78
N ILE A 26 -28.81 11.27 -1.23
CA ILE A 26 -28.85 11.59 -2.67
C ILE A 26 -27.45 11.51 -3.29
N VAL A 27 -26.43 12.01 -2.60
CA VAL A 27 -25.03 11.96 -3.04
C VAL A 27 -24.54 10.51 -3.04
N GLN A 28 -24.86 9.75 -1.99
CA GLN A 28 -24.53 8.33 -1.93
C GLN A 28 -25.14 7.56 -3.10
N LYS A 29 -26.42 7.77 -3.39
CA LYS A 29 -27.12 7.10 -4.50
C LYS A 29 -26.53 7.48 -5.86
N ALA A 30 -26.24 8.76 -6.07
CA ALA A 30 -25.58 9.21 -7.30
C ALA A 30 -24.19 8.57 -7.46
N TYR A 31 -23.36 8.59 -6.42
CA TYR A 31 -22.03 7.98 -6.42
C TYR A 31 -22.11 6.47 -6.71
N ASN A 32 -22.95 5.73 -5.99
CA ASN A 32 -23.10 4.28 -6.14
C ASN A 32 -23.71 3.85 -7.48
N THR A 33 -24.35 4.77 -8.21
CA THR A 33 -24.91 4.47 -9.55
C THR A 33 -23.94 4.85 -10.67
N ILE A 34 -23.19 5.95 -10.51
CA ILE A 34 -22.37 6.52 -11.59
C ILE A 34 -20.93 5.99 -11.53
N MET A 35 -20.33 5.91 -10.34
CA MET A 35 -18.92 5.55 -10.20
C MET A 35 -18.58 4.13 -10.67
N PRO A 36 -19.43 3.10 -10.48
CA PRO A 36 -19.15 1.77 -11.02
C PRO A 36 -19.02 1.69 -12.54
N LEU A 37 -19.38 2.74 -13.29
CA LEU A 37 -19.16 2.81 -14.73
C LEU A 37 -17.70 3.14 -15.11
N PHE A 38 -16.91 3.63 -14.16
CA PHE A 38 -15.53 4.08 -14.37
C PHE A 38 -14.52 3.48 -13.39
N LEU A 39 -15.00 3.04 -12.23
CA LEU A 39 -14.20 2.50 -11.13
C LEU A 39 -14.34 0.98 -11.07
N LEU A 40 -13.30 0.33 -10.57
CA LEU A 40 -13.29 -1.10 -10.31
C LEU A 40 -14.25 -1.46 -9.16
N SER A 41 -14.79 -2.68 -9.20
CA SER A 41 -15.45 -3.29 -8.04
C SER A 41 -14.43 -3.60 -6.93
N PRO A 42 -14.87 -3.80 -5.68
CA PRO A 42 -13.99 -4.27 -4.61
C PRO A 42 -13.26 -5.59 -4.94
N GLU A 43 -13.95 -6.54 -5.57
CA GLU A 43 -13.39 -7.83 -5.99
C GLU A 43 -12.31 -7.63 -7.08
N GLU A 44 -12.60 -6.77 -8.06
CA GLU A 44 -11.64 -6.41 -9.10
C GLU A 44 -10.42 -5.70 -8.52
N GLY A 45 -10.58 -4.81 -7.53
CA GLY A 45 -9.49 -4.12 -6.88
C GLY A 45 -8.61 -5.03 -6.01
N ALA A 46 -9.21 -6.05 -5.38
CA ALA A 46 -8.52 -6.99 -4.52
C ALA A 46 -7.54 -7.92 -5.26
N ARG A 47 -7.64 -8.02 -6.59
CA ARG A 47 -6.81 -8.94 -7.39
C ARG A 47 -5.31 -8.74 -7.20
N SER A 48 -4.85 -7.48 -7.15
CA SER A 48 -3.43 -7.14 -6.98
C SER A 48 -2.92 -7.56 -5.60
N THR A 49 -3.72 -7.34 -4.54
CA THR A 49 -3.43 -7.81 -3.17
C THR A 49 -3.35 -9.32 -3.10
N LEU A 50 -4.33 -10.03 -3.67
CA LEU A 50 -4.34 -11.49 -3.67
C LEU A 50 -3.15 -12.04 -4.45
N PHE A 51 -2.84 -11.48 -5.62
CA PHE A 51 -1.70 -11.87 -6.43
C PHE A 51 -0.39 -11.67 -5.66
N ALA A 52 -0.13 -10.47 -5.12
CA ALA A 52 1.09 -10.16 -4.39
C ALA A 52 1.27 -11.03 -3.13
N ALA A 53 0.18 -11.41 -2.47
CA ALA A 53 0.22 -12.22 -1.25
C ALA A 53 0.33 -13.73 -1.49
N THR A 54 -0.10 -14.24 -2.65
CA THR A 54 -0.27 -15.68 -2.87
C THR A 54 0.45 -16.26 -4.09
N ALA A 55 0.77 -15.44 -5.09
CA ALA A 55 1.47 -15.92 -6.27
C ALA A 55 2.93 -16.19 -5.92
N SER A 56 3.39 -17.43 -6.17
CA SER A 56 4.76 -17.84 -5.89
C SER A 56 5.80 -17.07 -6.71
N THR A 57 5.40 -16.44 -7.82
CA THR A 57 6.27 -15.68 -8.71
C THR A 57 6.33 -14.19 -8.38
N ALA A 58 5.44 -13.67 -7.51
CA ALA A 58 5.24 -12.23 -7.36
C ALA A 58 6.52 -11.46 -7.03
N ASN A 59 7.36 -11.98 -6.13
CA ASN A 59 8.65 -11.36 -5.79
C ASN A 59 9.62 -11.38 -6.98
N ASP A 60 9.74 -12.51 -7.68
CA ASP A 60 10.66 -12.62 -8.82
C ASP A 60 10.23 -11.75 -10.00
N ASP A 61 8.92 -11.62 -10.22
CA ASP A 61 8.34 -10.82 -11.29
C ASP A 61 8.56 -9.30 -11.05
N SER A 62 8.68 -8.87 -9.78
CA SER A 62 8.66 -7.44 -9.41
C SER A 62 9.91 -6.89 -8.71
N LYS A 63 10.91 -7.73 -8.40
CA LYS A 63 12.15 -7.31 -7.71
C LYS A 63 12.91 -6.18 -8.41
N GLU A 64 12.89 -6.13 -9.75
CA GLU A 64 13.56 -5.10 -10.53
C GLU A 64 12.79 -3.76 -10.56
N VAL A 65 11.57 -3.75 -10.02
CA VAL A 65 10.67 -2.59 -9.96
C VAL A 65 10.17 -2.34 -8.53
N PHE A 66 11.06 -2.52 -7.55
CA PHE A 66 10.78 -2.21 -6.14
C PHE A 66 9.63 -3.01 -5.54
N ASN A 67 9.40 -4.24 -6.02
CA ASN A 67 8.29 -5.10 -5.60
C ASN A 67 6.92 -4.40 -5.69
N TYR A 68 6.72 -3.56 -6.73
CA TYR A 68 5.50 -2.80 -6.94
C TYR A 68 4.65 -3.36 -8.09
N PHE A 69 3.37 -3.59 -7.81
CA PHE A 69 2.36 -4.00 -8.80
C PHE A 69 1.30 -2.93 -9.04
N ASN A 70 0.93 -2.73 -10.31
CA ASN A 70 -0.26 -1.95 -10.64
C ASN A 70 -1.55 -2.75 -10.40
N SER A 71 -2.70 -2.15 -10.71
CA SER A 71 -3.99 -2.80 -10.49
C SER A 71 -4.21 -4.05 -11.34
N ASN A 72 -3.50 -4.22 -12.46
CA ASN A 72 -3.59 -5.39 -13.33
C ASN A 72 -2.65 -6.53 -12.93
N CYS A 73 -2.04 -6.46 -11.74
CA CYS A 73 -1.01 -7.40 -11.29
C CYS A 73 0.25 -7.37 -12.17
N GLU A 74 0.54 -6.24 -12.80
CA GLU A 74 1.73 -6.07 -13.63
C GLU A 74 2.85 -5.35 -12.85
N PRO A 75 4.07 -5.89 -12.85
CA PRO A 75 5.23 -5.20 -12.29
C PRO A 75 5.41 -3.85 -12.98
N THR A 76 5.41 -2.76 -12.21
CA THR A 76 5.47 -1.40 -12.77
C THR A 76 6.52 -0.58 -12.03
N MET A 77 7.29 0.24 -12.74
CA MET A 77 8.23 1.15 -12.08
C MET A 77 7.43 2.24 -11.32
N PRO A 78 7.65 2.43 -10.01
CA PRO A 78 7.00 3.51 -9.27
C PRO A 78 7.56 4.88 -9.67
N SER A 79 6.96 5.96 -9.14
CA SER A 79 7.36 7.34 -9.46
C SER A 79 8.83 7.62 -9.10
N VAL A 80 9.39 8.73 -9.59
CA VAL A 80 10.78 9.11 -9.26
C VAL A 80 10.94 9.33 -7.75
N GLU A 81 9.96 9.99 -7.14
CA GLU A 81 9.94 10.34 -5.73
C GLU A 81 9.88 9.09 -4.84
N ALA A 82 9.07 8.09 -5.23
CA ALA A 82 8.97 6.83 -4.52
C ALA A 82 10.24 5.97 -4.57
N ARG A 83 11.20 6.32 -5.44
CA ARG A 83 12.47 5.62 -5.60
C ARG A 83 13.64 6.35 -4.92
N ASP A 84 13.37 7.47 -4.25
CA ASP A 84 14.39 8.21 -3.52
C ASP A 84 14.56 7.65 -2.10
N PRO A 85 15.67 6.93 -1.81
CA PRO A 85 15.90 6.36 -0.48
C PRO A 85 16.13 7.44 0.58
N ALA A 86 16.62 8.63 0.21
CA ALA A 86 16.84 9.71 1.16
C ALA A 86 15.51 10.30 1.62
N GLU A 87 14.55 10.47 0.70
CA GLU A 87 13.18 10.89 1.06
C GLU A 87 12.46 9.81 1.89
N ALA A 88 12.59 8.53 1.51
CA ALA A 88 12.03 7.43 2.30
C ALA A 88 12.57 7.41 3.74
N GLN A 89 13.87 7.64 3.93
CA GLN A 89 14.48 7.72 5.25
C GLN A 89 13.96 8.91 6.06
N LYS A 90 13.85 10.10 5.45
CA LYS A 90 13.30 11.28 6.13
C LYS A 90 11.88 11.05 6.61
N VAL A 91 11.04 10.46 5.75
CA VAL A 91 9.64 10.12 6.10
C VAL A 91 9.60 9.10 7.23
N TRP A 92 10.48 8.10 7.20
CA TRP A 92 10.59 7.10 8.26
C TRP A 92 10.95 7.72 9.62
N GLU A 93 12.01 8.52 9.66
CA GLU A 93 12.48 9.19 10.89
C GLU A 93 11.42 10.16 11.43
N TRP A 94 10.79 10.95 10.57
CA TRP A 94 9.71 11.84 10.96
C TRP A 94 8.51 11.06 11.52
N THR A 95 8.07 10.02 10.81
CA THR A 95 6.94 9.18 11.25
C THR A 95 7.24 8.54 12.60
N LEU A 96 8.44 8.00 12.80
CA LEU A 96 8.86 7.45 14.09
C LEU A 96 8.78 8.47 15.22
N GLY A 97 9.20 9.72 14.98
CA GLY A 97 9.06 10.80 15.96
C GLY A 97 7.60 11.10 16.33
N GLU A 98 6.70 11.13 15.33
CA GLU A 98 5.27 11.39 15.54
C GLU A 98 4.58 10.23 16.28
N VAL A 99 4.96 8.97 15.99
CA VAL A 99 4.30 7.79 16.59
C VAL A 99 4.97 7.31 17.88
N ASP A 100 6.18 7.75 18.23
CA ASP A 100 6.91 7.29 19.41
C ASP A 100 6.08 7.32 20.71
N PRO A 101 5.28 8.37 21.00
CA PRO A 101 4.45 8.39 22.22
C PRO A 101 3.45 7.23 22.31
N TYR A 102 3.10 6.62 21.18
CA TYR A 102 2.11 5.53 21.05
C TYR A 102 2.74 4.15 20.88
N LEU A 103 4.06 4.06 20.71
CA LEU A 103 4.75 2.78 20.56
C LEU A 103 4.76 1.99 21.87
N SER A 104 4.54 0.67 21.77
CA SER A 104 4.74 -0.23 22.90
C SER A 104 6.20 -0.27 23.30
N LYS A 105 6.49 -0.74 24.52
CA LYS A 105 7.87 -0.88 25.00
C LYS A 105 8.70 -1.78 24.07
N GLU A 106 8.11 -2.88 23.62
CA GLU A 106 8.73 -3.85 22.71
C GLU A 106 9.04 -3.20 21.35
N ALA A 107 8.13 -2.37 20.83
CA ALA A 107 8.35 -1.64 19.58
C ALA A 107 9.49 -0.62 19.72
N LYS A 108 9.59 0.10 20.85
CA LYS A 108 10.70 1.03 21.12
C LYS A 108 12.04 0.32 21.23
N GLU A 109 12.08 -0.83 21.89
CA GLU A 109 13.29 -1.67 21.99
C GLU A 109 13.74 -2.16 20.61
N LEU A 110 12.81 -2.54 19.73
CA LEU A 110 13.11 -2.90 18.34
C LEU A 110 13.65 -1.72 17.53
N VAL A 111 13.03 -0.54 17.64
CA VAL A 111 13.50 0.68 16.94
C VAL A 111 14.91 1.05 17.39
N LEU A 112 15.21 0.98 18.69
CA LEU A 112 16.55 1.20 19.22
C LEU A 112 17.55 0.16 18.69
N ALA A 113 17.16 -1.12 18.63
CA ALA A 113 18.01 -2.18 18.12
C ALA A 113 18.29 -2.09 16.61
N MET A 114 17.43 -1.40 15.85
CA MET A 114 17.60 -1.16 14.42
C MET A 114 18.46 0.08 14.10
N ASN A 115 18.64 0.98 15.08
CA ASN A 115 19.42 2.22 14.95
C ASN A 115 20.86 2.12 15.53
N VAL A 116 21.33 0.92 15.92
CA VAL A 116 22.71 0.63 16.38
C VAL A 116 23.52 -0.05 15.29
#